data_AF-A0A316B5X4-F1
#
_entry.id   AF-A0A316B5X4-F1
#
_cell.length_a   1.000
_cell.length_b   1.000
_cell.length_c   1.000
_cell.angle_alpha   90.00
_cell.angle_beta   90.00
_cell.angle_gamma   90.00
#
_symmetry.space_group_name_H-M   'P 1'
#
loop_
_entity.id
_entity.type
_entity.pdbx_description
1 polymer ?
#
loop_
_entity_poly.entity_id
_entity_poly.type
_entity_poly.pdbx_seq_one_letter_code
_entity_poly.pdbx_strand_id
1 'polypeptide(L)' 'MAVTKEQIQAAMELLTTMVVESISKEDHLDAADVLPDFLNSKTGKMLFDESLKLWCEGPSHIEELYRAELQKVRG' A
#
# COMPACT_ATOMS: atom_id res chain seq x y z
N MET A 1 -23.09 5.76 -12.66
CA MET A 1 -22.81 4.38 -12.18
C MET A 1 -22.05 4.53 -10.88
N ALA A 2 -22.46 3.85 -9.82
CA ALA A 2 -21.72 3.87 -8.55
C ALA A 2 -20.66 2.75 -8.57
N VAL A 3 -19.47 3.02 -8.03
CA VAL A 3 -18.42 2.00 -7.83
C VAL A 3 -18.89 1.07 -6.72
N THR A 4 -18.79 -0.25 -6.93
CA THR A 4 -19.17 -1.24 -5.91
C THR A 4 -18.07 -1.44 -4.89
N LYS A 5 -18.39 -2.04 -3.74
CA LYS A 5 -17.40 -2.36 -2.71
C LYS A 5 -16.34 -3.32 -3.22
N GLU A 6 -16.74 -4.30 -4.02
CA GLU A 6 -15.84 -5.28 -4.63
C GLU A 6 -14.85 -4.60 -5.60
N GLN A 7 -15.31 -3.58 -6.34
CA GLN A 7 -14.43 -2.80 -7.22
C GLN A 7 -13.43 -1.96 -6.43
N ILE A 8 -13.84 -1.39 -5.29
CA ILE A 8 -12.95 -0.65 -4.38
C ILE A 8 -11.91 -1.60 -3.78
N GLN A 9 -12.33 -2.76 -3.28
CA GLN A 9 -11.43 -3.75 -2.72
C GLN A 9 -10.41 -4.24 -3.76
N ALA A 10 -10.86 -4.54 -4.97
CA ALA A 10 -9.97 -4.93 -6.07
C ALA A 10 -8.93 -3.85 -6.40
N ALA A 11 -9.31 -2.56 -6.32
CA ALA A 11 -8.38 -1.45 -6.50
C ALA A 11 -7.33 -1.39 -5.36
N MET A 12 -7.74 -1.59 -4.10
CA MET A 12 -6.83 -1.64 -2.94
C MET A 12 -5.84 -2.81 -3.05
N GLU A 13 -6.31 -4.00 -3.45
CA GLU A 13 -5.48 -5.20 -3.64
C GLU A 13 -4.48 -5.01 -4.80
N LEU A 14 -4.93 -4.41 -5.91
CA LEU A 14 -4.05 -4.08 -7.03
C LEU A 14 -2.97 -3.09 -6.63
N LEU A 15 -3.34 -2.01 -5.92
CA LEU A 15 -2.38 -1.03 -5.43
C LEU A 15 -1.38 -1.64 -4.46
N THR A 16 -1.84 -2.50 -3.55
CA THR A 16 -0.97 -3.26 -2.66
C THR A 16 0.06 -4.06 -3.45
N THR A 17 -0.38 -4.78 -4.49
CA THR A 17 0.51 -5.56 -5.35
C THR A 17 1.55 -4.68 -6.04
N MET A 18 1.12 -3.54 -6.60
CA MET A 18 2.02 -2.61 -7.29
C MET A 18 3.06 -2.00 -6.35
N VAL A 19 2.65 -1.59 -5.14
CA VAL A 19 3.56 -1.01 -4.14
C VAL A 19 4.56 -2.05 -3.62
N VAL A 20 4.08 -3.25 -3.30
CA VAL A 20 4.94 -4.35 -2.82
C VAL A 20 5.97 -4.74 -3.89
N GLU A 21 5.56 -4.85 -5.16
CA GLU A 21 6.50 -5.13 -6.24
C GLU A 21 7.53 -4.01 -6.44
N SER A 22 7.11 -2.75 -6.33
CA SER A 22 7.99 -1.59 -6.43
C SER A 22 9.08 -1.65 -5.35
N ILE A 23 8.67 -1.79 -4.08
CA ILE A 23 9.57 -1.89 -2.93
C ILE A 23 10.49 -3.12 -3.05
N SER A 24 9.94 -4.28 -3.41
CA SER A 24 10.71 -5.52 -3.59
C SER A 24 11.82 -5.35 -4.65
N LYS A 25 11.52 -4.67 -5.77
CA LYS A 25 12.49 -4.40 -6.84
C LYS A 25 13.56 -3.40 -6.39
N GLU A 26 13.17 -2.31 -5.75
CA GLU A 26 14.08 -1.25 -5.29
C GLU A 26 15.00 -1.68 -4.16
N ASP A 27 14.46 -2.41 -3.18
CA ASP A 27 15.20 -2.83 -1.98
C ASP A 27 15.87 -4.20 -2.16
N HIS A 28 15.68 -4.86 -3.31
CA HIS A 28 16.15 -6.22 -3.60
C HIS A 28 15.68 -7.26 -2.57
N LEU A 29 14.42 -7.16 -2.14
CA LEU A 29 13.77 -8.06 -1.18
C LEU A 29 12.79 -9.01 -1.86
N ASP A 30 12.45 -10.13 -1.22
CA ASP A 30 11.37 -10.98 -1.70
C ASP A 30 10.01 -10.30 -1.45
N ALA A 31 9.17 -10.22 -2.48
CA ALA A 31 7.82 -9.66 -2.36
C ALA A 31 6.97 -10.40 -1.32
N ALA A 32 7.22 -11.69 -1.09
CA ALA A 32 6.55 -12.49 -0.06
C ALA A 32 6.89 -12.03 1.37
N ASP A 33 8.05 -11.41 1.57
CA ASP A 33 8.46 -10.82 2.85
C ASP A 33 7.97 -9.36 2.97
N VAL A 34 7.97 -8.62 1.87
CA VAL A 34 7.51 -7.21 1.85
C VAL A 34 6.01 -7.09 2.07
N LEU A 35 5.21 -8.00 1.50
CA LEU A 35 3.74 -7.97 1.61
C LEU A 35 3.22 -7.96 3.06
N PRO A 36 3.61 -8.91 3.94
CA PRO A 36 3.13 -8.90 5.32
C PRO A 36 3.60 -7.67 6.11
N ASP A 37 4.82 -7.18 5.86
CA ASP A 37 5.32 -5.96 6.50
C ASP A 37 4.50 -4.73 6.08
N PHE A 38 4.23 -4.58 4.78
CA PHE A 38 3.41 -3.51 4.25
C PHE A 38 1.98 -3.57 4.80
N LEU A 39 1.33 -4.73 4.78
CA LEU A 39 -0.05 -4.89 5.29
C LEU A 39 -0.17 -4.60 6.80
N ASN A 40 0.88 -4.87 7.58
CA ASN A 40 0.90 -4.59 9.02
C ASN A 40 1.24 -3.13 9.37
N SER A 41 1.77 -2.37 8.42
CA SER A 41 2.11 -0.94 8.57
C SER A 41 0.88 -0.05 8.78
N LYS A 42 1.09 1.19 9.23
CA LYS A 42 0.00 2.18 9.31
C LYS A 42 -0.48 2.54 7.92
N THR A 43 0.42 2.74 6.96
CA THR A 43 0.07 3.01 5.57
C THR A 43 -0.78 1.90 4.96
N GLY A 44 -0.41 0.64 5.17
CA GLY A 44 -1.19 -0.52 4.70
C GLY A 44 -2.60 -0.52 5.30
N LYS A 45 -2.73 -0.29 6.60
CA LYS A 45 -4.05 -0.18 7.26
C LYS A 45 -4.88 0.98 6.72
N MET A 46 -4.26 2.12 6.45
CA MET A 46 -4.93 3.30 5.88
C MET A 46 -5.41 3.05 4.44
N LEU A 47 -4.67 2.27 3.64
CA LEU A 47 -5.09 1.90 2.29
C LEU A 47 -6.40 1.11 2.28
N PHE A 48 -6.59 0.22 3.26
CA PHE A 48 -7.82 -0.57 3.41
C PHE A 48 -8.92 0.13 4.23
N ASP A 49 -8.70 1.36 4.68
CA ASP A 49 -9.75 2.21 5.24
C ASP A 49 -10.51 2.91 4.11
N GLU A 50 -11.67 2.36 3.73
CA GLU A 50 -12.54 2.90 2.67
C GLU A 50 -12.90 4.38 2.89
N SER A 51 -12.92 4.87 4.15
CA SER A 51 -13.27 6.27 4.45
C SER A 51 -12.20 7.26 4.01
N LEU A 52 -10.93 6.83 3.97
CA LEU A 52 -9.78 7.65 3.60
C LEU A 52 -9.58 7.73 2.09
N LYS A 53 -10.15 6.78 1.33
CA LYS A 53 -10.09 6.74 -0.15
C LYS A 53 -8.69 6.82 -0.73
N LEU A 54 -7.69 6.27 -0.01
CA LEU A 54 -6.30 6.21 -0.47
C LEU A 54 -6.11 5.45 -1.78
N TRP A 55 -7.03 4.56 -2.12
CA TRP A 55 -7.05 3.87 -3.41
C TRP A 55 -7.22 4.81 -4.63
N CYS A 56 -7.56 6.09 -4.41
CA CYS A 56 -7.59 7.11 -5.46
C CYS A 56 -6.23 7.78 -5.72
N GLU A 57 -5.28 7.68 -4.79
CA GLU A 57 -4.03 8.48 -4.80
C GLU A 57 -2.89 7.82 -5.60
N GLY A 58 -3.09 6.58 -6.06
CA GLY A 58 -2.13 5.83 -6.86
C GLY A 58 -0.98 5.21 -6.06
N PRO A 59 -0.22 4.29 -6.68
CA PRO A 59 0.76 3.46 -5.96
C PRO A 59 1.97 4.26 -5.47
N SER A 60 2.50 5.21 -6.25
CA SER A 60 3.67 5.99 -5.86
C SER A 60 3.44 6.82 -4.60
N HIS A 61 2.24 7.41 -4.45
CA HIS A 61 1.90 8.15 -3.23
C HIS A 61 1.83 7.23 -2.00
N ILE A 62 1.22 6.05 -2.15
CA ILE A 62 1.12 5.05 -1.07
C ILE A 62 2.52 4.57 -0.68
N GLU A 63 3.40 4.33 -1.65
CA GLU A 63 4.78 3.97 -1.38
C GLU A 63 5.52 5.08 -0.61
N GLU A 64 5.41 6.34 -1.04
CA GLU A 64 6.01 7.48 -0.34
C GLU A 64 5.56 7.56 1.12
N LEU A 65 4.26 7.36 1.39
CA LEU A 65 3.71 7.31 2.75
C LEU A 65 4.33 6.19 3.58
N TYR A 66 4.46 4.99 3.01
CA TYR A 66 5.09 3.85 3.67
C TYR A 66 6.58 4.12 3.95
N ARG A 67 7.34 4.64 2.99
CA ARG A 67 8.75 5.02 3.18
C ARG A 67 8.90 6.09 4.26
N ALA A 68 8.01 7.08 4.31
CA ALA A 68 8.00 8.11 5.34
C ALA A 68 7.65 7.55 6.73
N GLU A 69 6.75 6.57 6.81
CA GLU A 69 6.48 5.83 8.04
C GLU A 69 7.73 5.12 8.56
N LEU A 70 8.44 4.38 7.70
CA LEU A 70 9.66 3.66 8.08
C LEU A 70 10.76 4.57 8.61
N GLN A 71 10.91 5.76 8.02
CA GLN A 71 11.88 6.77 8.51
C GLN A 71 11.56 7.27 9.92
N LYS A 72 10.27 7.42 10.25
CA LYS A 72 9.82 7.86 11.59
C LYS A 72 9.97 6.79 12.65
N VAL A 73 9.90 5.51 12.28
CA VAL A 73 10.10 4.38 13.22
C VAL A 73 11.57 4.20 13.58
N ARG A 74 12.49 4.57 12.68
CA ARG A 74 13.94 4.44 12.88
C ARG A 74 14.61 5.66 13.52
N GLY A 75 13.87 6.76 13.70
CA GLY A 75 14.34 8.02 14.30
C GLY A 75 14.11 8.11 15.80
#